data_AF-A0A933TT38-F1
#
_entry.id   AF-A0A933TT38-F1
#
_cell.length_a   1.000
_cell.length_b   1.000
_cell.length_c   1.000
_cell.angle_alpha   90.00
_cell.angle_beta   90.00
_cell.angle_gamma   90.00
#
_symmetry.space_group_name_H-M   'P 1'
#
loop_
_entity.id
_entity.type
_entity.pdbx_description
1 polymer ?
#
loop_
_entity_poly.entity_id
_entity_poly.type
_entity_poly.pdbx_seq_one_letter_code
_entity_poly.pdbx_strand_id
1 'polypeptide(L)'
;MGETKPDLNAILQNIVRYSLYTDEVLVVSPFMNPRTIATDFNPIVHPELYKQDTLEMIAFIFRLAPWIGAGLVNLIPNPCDFDYSLRKEVWQMAEKRWKDQKLELTKETIAEIKPRGIAMLAKTMYRLPKDKLAISIKNAIPTMDNKGMAEMVQYVQKMRKEDPMILDQELPDGGELHVMRNGANLELALYIGQLTGSYLYTDRREQWREILSTKQAQSSEGEVWSPLTKSFQSLEFNFLNNIDPKFAFRLKEEGRLEGFRQFLRKVWVGIEGNPSYEEAEKLARRLSEELQEEYGKTKEEWTKIDKELLKWVTGSGGIAAILSGGMNWQIPALGFCITAVGKLLEARTDRKNFTANVPLAIFLELEKKHKVFK
;
A
#
# COMPACT_ATOMS: atom_id res chain seq x y z
N MET A 1 -4.71 2.90 -1.01
CA MET A 1 -5.80 3.39 -0.13
C MET A 1 -5.47 3.17 1.35
N GLY A 2 -6.14 3.85 2.29
CA GLY A 2 -6.76 3.23 3.50
C GLY A 2 -6.59 3.88 4.86
N GLU A 3 -7.64 3.77 5.69
CA GLU A 3 -7.87 4.51 6.95
C GLU A 3 -7.28 3.85 8.23
N THR A 4 -6.59 2.71 8.14
CA THR A 4 -5.94 2.10 9.33
C THR A 4 -4.46 1.76 9.09
N LYS A 5 -3.59 2.77 9.31
CA LYS A 5 -2.12 2.68 9.45
C LYS A 5 -1.28 2.23 8.25
N PRO A 6 -1.06 3.08 7.23
CA PRO A 6 0.18 3.02 6.46
C PRO A 6 1.30 3.80 7.16
N ASP A 7 2.37 3.09 7.54
CA ASP A 7 3.71 3.67 7.58
C ASP A 7 4.17 3.86 6.11
N LEU A 8 5.01 4.85 5.84
CA LEU A 8 5.70 5.05 4.57
C LEU A 8 6.36 3.75 4.05
N ASN A 9 6.89 2.92 4.96
CA ASN A 9 7.41 1.60 4.58
C ASN A 9 6.32 0.68 4.03
N ALA A 10 5.10 0.71 4.56
CA ALA A 10 4.00 -0.11 4.06
C ALA A 10 3.57 0.32 2.66
N ILE A 11 3.52 1.63 2.38
CA ILE A 11 3.27 2.16 1.04
C ILE A 11 4.36 1.66 0.08
N LEU A 12 5.62 1.81 0.47
CA LEU A 12 6.76 1.39 -0.34
C LEU A 12 6.75 -0.12 -0.63
N GLN A 13 6.47 -0.95 0.38
CA GLN A 13 6.37 -2.40 0.20
C GLN A 13 5.22 -2.78 -0.73
N ASN A 14 4.06 -2.13 -0.61
CA ASN A 14 2.93 -2.39 -1.51
C ASN A 14 3.23 -1.99 -2.96
N ILE A 15 3.98 -0.90 -3.18
CA ILE A 15 4.48 -0.54 -4.51
C ILE A 15 5.43 -1.62 -5.03
N VAL A 16 6.46 -1.99 -4.25
CA VAL A 16 7.47 -2.99 -4.66
C VAL A 16 6.82 -4.33 -5.00
N ARG A 17 5.88 -4.81 -4.19
CA ARG A 17 5.17 -6.08 -4.40
C ARG A 17 4.46 -6.11 -5.75
N TYR A 18 3.76 -5.04 -6.11
CA TYR A 18 2.94 -5.01 -7.33
C TYR A 18 3.71 -4.48 -8.57
N SER A 19 4.84 -3.83 -8.36
CA SER A 19 5.58 -3.09 -9.39
C SER A 19 5.95 -3.89 -10.64
N LEU A 20 6.24 -5.19 -10.51
CA LEU A 20 6.61 -6.04 -11.64
C LEU A 20 5.40 -6.45 -12.49
N TYR A 21 4.18 -6.27 -11.98
CA TYR A 21 2.92 -6.67 -12.61
C TYR A 21 2.11 -5.49 -13.16
N THR A 22 2.59 -4.26 -13.00
CA THR A 22 1.93 -3.07 -13.52
C THR A 22 2.94 -2.19 -14.24
N ASP A 23 2.47 -1.28 -15.07
CA ASP A 23 3.31 -0.29 -15.75
C ASP A 23 3.58 0.88 -14.84
N GLU A 24 2.51 1.44 -14.29
CA GLU A 24 2.56 2.62 -13.46
C GLU A 24 1.74 2.41 -12.18
N VAL A 25 2.14 3.10 -11.12
CA VAL A 25 1.39 3.13 -9.86
C VAL A 25 1.09 4.58 -9.51
N LEU A 26 -0.20 4.91 -9.41
CA LEU A 26 -0.64 6.20 -8.89
C LEU A 26 -0.72 6.15 -7.37
N VAL A 27 -0.01 7.06 -6.70
CA VAL A 27 0.06 7.13 -5.25
C VAL A 27 -0.35 8.52 -4.80
N VAL A 28 -1.40 8.60 -3.99
CA VAL A 28 -1.71 9.85 -3.27
C VAL A 28 -0.59 10.12 -2.28
N SER A 29 0.06 11.24 -2.50
CA SER A 29 1.19 11.74 -1.74
C SER A 29 0.87 11.70 -0.24
N PRO A 30 1.67 10.98 0.56
CA PRO A 30 1.45 10.90 1.99
C PRO A 30 2.05 12.11 2.74
N PHE A 31 2.33 13.19 2.01
CA PHE A 31 2.89 14.44 2.52
C PHE A 31 1.73 15.32 2.99
N MET A 32 1.80 15.79 4.23
CA MET A 32 0.82 16.75 4.73
C MET A 32 0.99 18.09 4.01
N ASN A 33 -0.12 18.70 3.62
CA ASN A 33 -0.12 20.10 3.21
C ASN A 33 -0.22 21.00 4.46
N PRO A 34 0.81 21.80 4.81
CA PRO A 34 0.77 22.62 6.03
C PRO A 34 -0.39 23.63 6.05
N ARG A 35 -0.95 24.01 4.89
CA ARG A 35 -2.09 24.93 4.82
C ARG A 35 -3.38 24.34 5.37
N THR A 36 -3.44 23.02 5.52
CA THR A 36 -4.64 22.30 5.94
C THR A 36 -4.56 21.78 7.36
N ILE A 37 -3.48 22.11 8.08
CA ILE A 37 -3.19 21.71 9.44
C ILE A 37 -3.39 22.89 10.38
N ALA A 38 -4.06 22.66 11.52
CA ALA A 38 -4.24 23.65 12.57
C ALA A 38 -2.90 24.19 13.08
N THR A 39 -2.86 25.47 13.47
CA THR A 39 -1.64 26.18 13.86
C THR A 39 -0.81 25.42 14.90
N ASP A 40 -1.45 24.89 15.96
CA ASP A 40 -0.81 24.18 17.07
C ASP A 40 -0.08 22.88 16.63
N PHE A 41 -0.41 22.37 15.45
CA PHE A 41 0.21 21.19 14.85
C PHE A 41 0.83 21.53 13.48
N ASN A 42 1.06 22.79 13.16
CA ASN A 42 1.52 23.13 11.83
C ASN A 42 3.03 22.87 11.71
N PRO A 43 3.51 22.06 10.74
CA PRO A 43 4.93 21.73 10.62
C PRO A 43 5.82 22.92 10.23
N ILE A 44 5.24 24.03 9.74
CA ILE A 44 5.99 25.27 9.48
C ILE A 44 6.16 26.07 10.78
N VAL A 45 5.16 26.06 11.67
CA VAL A 45 5.17 26.82 12.93
C VAL A 45 5.92 26.05 14.02
N HIS A 46 5.74 24.72 14.05
CA HIS A 46 6.28 23.80 15.06
C HIS A 46 7.15 22.69 14.43
N PRO A 47 8.22 23.03 13.67
CA PRO A 47 9.06 22.03 13.01
C PRO A 47 9.74 21.06 14.00
N GLU A 48 9.93 21.46 15.26
CA GLU A 48 10.47 20.63 16.33
C GLU A 48 9.63 19.39 16.62
N LEU A 49 8.32 19.42 16.36
CA LEU A 49 7.42 18.28 16.57
C LEU A 49 7.55 17.21 15.48
N TYR A 50 8.23 17.51 14.37
CA TYR A 50 8.23 16.68 13.15
C TYR A 50 9.61 16.13 12.77
N LYS A 51 10.59 16.16 13.68
CA LYS A 51 11.97 15.76 13.32
C LYS A 51 12.05 14.29 12.87
N GLN A 52 11.55 13.37 13.68
CA GLN A 52 11.55 11.94 13.34
C GLN A 52 10.74 11.67 12.07
N ASP A 53 9.60 12.35 11.99
CA ASP A 53 8.67 12.26 10.87
C ASP A 53 9.34 12.69 9.54
N THR A 54 10.09 13.79 9.57
CA THR A 54 10.85 14.31 8.44
C THR A 54 11.94 13.34 7.98
N LEU A 55 12.64 12.68 8.91
CA LEU A 55 13.62 11.65 8.57
C LEU A 55 12.98 10.50 7.79
N GLU A 56 11.82 10.01 8.25
CA GLU A 56 11.09 8.94 7.57
C GLU A 56 10.57 9.37 6.19
N MET A 57 10.10 10.62 6.05
CA MET A 57 9.67 11.18 4.76
C MET A 57 10.81 11.30 3.75
N ILE A 58 11.97 11.79 4.18
CA ILE A 58 13.16 11.89 3.34
C ILE A 58 13.58 10.49 2.89
N ALA A 59 13.68 9.53 3.83
CA ALA A 59 14.01 8.15 3.49
C ALA A 59 13.03 7.54 2.46
N PHE A 60 11.74 7.80 2.61
CA PHE A 60 10.72 7.36 1.66
C PHE A 60 10.94 7.95 0.26
N ILE A 61 11.11 9.27 0.13
CA ILE A 61 11.29 9.91 -1.18
C ILE A 61 12.59 9.48 -1.84
N PHE A 62 13.69 9.39 -1.10
CA PHE A 62 14.96 8.96 -1.69
C PHE A 62 14.89 7.53 -2.24
N ARG A 63 14.11 6.66 -1.58
CA ARG A 63 13.86 5.29 -2.05
C ARG A 63 12.94 5.24 -3.26
N LEU A 64 12.00 6.19 -3.39
CA LEU A 64 11.04 6.25 -4.49
C LEU A 64 11.49 7.13 -5.66
N ALA A 65 12.48 8.01 -5.47
CA ALA A 65 12.92 8.99 -6.46
C ALA A 65 13.29 8.37 -7.83
N PRO A 66 14.00 7.24 -7.92
CA PRO A 66 14.25 6.60 -9.21
C PRO A 66 12.98 6.19 -9.95
N TRP A 67 11.98 5.70 -9.21
CA TRP A 67 10.70 5.28 -9.75
C TRP A 67 9.87 6.45 -10.26
N ILE A 68 9.88 7.56 -9.51
CA ILE A 68 9.21 8.80 -9.90
C ILE A 68 9.88 9.36 -11.15
N GLY A 69 11.21 9.44 -11.17
CA GLY A 69 11.98 9.95 -12.31
C GLY A 69 11.77 9.15 -13.60
N ALA A 70 11.48 7.85 -13.49
CA ALA A 70 11.18 6.98 -14.61
C ALA A 70 9.68 6.93 -15.00
N GLY A 71 8.81 7.68 -14.31
CA GLY A 71 7.36 7.65 -14.56
C GLY A 71 6.64 6.38 -14.08
N LEU A 72 7.33 5.47 -13.40
CA LEU A 72 6.74 4.21 -12.91
C LEU A 72 5.87 4.40 -11.66
N VAL A 73 6.12 5.48 -10.91
CA VAL A 73 5.30 5.89 -9.77
C VAL A 73 4.93 7.35 -9.93
N ASN A 74 3.63 7.61 -10.02
CA ASN A 74 3.08 8.95 -10.08
C ASN A 74 2.61 9.37 -8.69
N LEU A 75 3.41 10.20 -8.00
CA LEU A 75 3.00 10.81 -6.73
C LEU A 75 2.14 12.05 -7.01
N ILE A 76 0.86 11.99 -6.66
CA ILE A 76 -0.06 13.13 -6.79
C ILE A 76 -0.35 13.75 -5.43
N PRO A 77 -0.44 15.08 -5.31
CA PRO A 77 -0.93 15.71 -4.09
C PRO A 77 -2.32 15.19 -3.75
N ASN A 78 -2.68 15.15 -2.46
CA ASN A 78 -4.04 14.80 -2.06
C ASN A 78 -5.01 15.88 -2.58
N PRO A 79 -5.97 15.57 -3.48
CA PRO A 79 -6.88 16.57 -4.03
C PRO A 79 -7.70 17.29 -2.95
N CYS A 80 -8.02 16.59 -1.86
CA CYS A 80 -8.71 17.15 -0.71
C CYS A 80 -7.91 18.23 0.03
N ASP A 81 -6.61 18.38 -0.22
CA ASP A 81 -5.79 19.46 0.33
C ASP A 81 -5.92 20.81 -0.39
N PHE A 82 -6.47 20.79 -1.60
CA PHE A 82 -6.61 21.99 -2.43
C PHE A 82 -8.09 22.33 -2.69
N ASP A 83 -8.97 21.34 -2.54
CA ASP A 83 -10.40 21.50 -2.71
C ASP A 83 -11.14 21.13 -1.41
N TYR A 84 -11.50 22.17 -0.65
CA TYR A 84 -12.23 22.01 0.61
C TYR A 84 -13.61 21.40 0.42
N SER A 85 -14.28 21.70 -0.71
CA SER A 85 -15.60 21.15 -1.00
C SER A 85 -15.53 19.65 -1.28
N LEU A 86 -14.54 19.22 -2.08
CA LEU A 86 -14.24 17.80 -2.31
C LEU A 86 -13.94 17.09 -0.98
N ARG A 87 -13.07 17.68 -0.15
CA ARG A 87 -12.75 17.14 1.19
C ARG A 87 -14.00 16.90 2.02
N LYS A 88 -14.90 17.89 2.10
CA LYS A 88 -16.12 17.82 2.91
C LYS A 88 -17.03 16.70 2.41
N GLU A 89 -17.21 16.58 1.10
CA GLU A 89 -18.07 15.57 0.50
C GLU A 89 -17.52 14.15 0.70
N VAL A 90 -16.23 13.94 0.42
CA VAL A 90 -15.53 12.67 0.67
C VAL A 90 -15.61 12.27 2.15
N TRP A 91 -15.39 13.22 3.06
CA TRP A 91 -15.50 12.98 4.51
C TRP A 91 -16.90 12.54 4.92
N GLN A 92 -17.94 13.24 4.45
CA GLN A 92 -19.33 12.91 4.76
C GLN A 92 -19.74 11.54 4.21
N MET A 93 -19.22 11.15 3.04
CA MET A 93 -19.45 9.81 2.48
C MET A 93 -18.81 8.73 3.35
N ALA A 94 -17.54 8.92 3.74
CA ALA A 94 -16.83 8.00 4.63
C ALA A 94 -17.52 7.89 6.01
N GLU A 95 -17.92 9.02 6.61
CA GLU A 95 -18.64 9.06 7.88
C GLU A 95 -19.98 8.29 7.80
N LYS A 96 -20.74 8.46 6.71
CA LYS A 96 -21.98 7.69 6.48
C LYS A 96 -21.73 6.19 6.36
N ARG A 97 -20.68 5.79 5.64
CA ARG A 97 -20.31 4.37 5.50
C ARG A 97 -19.96 3.74 6.85
N TRP A 98 -19.27 4.50 7.71
CA TRP A 98 -18.83 4.02 9.02
C TRP A 98 -19.87 4.16 10.13
N LYS A 99 -20.93 4.96 9.95
CA LYS A 99 -21.90 5.30 11.01
C LYS A 99 -22.46 4.08 11.75
N ASP A 100 -22.73 3.00 11.02
CA ASP A 100 -23.33 1.78 11.58
C ASP A 100 -22.35 0.57 11.57
N GLN A 101 -21.11 0.77 11.10
CA GLN A 101 -20.08 -0.28 11.09
C GLN A 101 -19.32 -0.29 12.42
N LYS A 102 -19.41 -1.40 13.15
CA LYS A 102 -18.49 -1.63 14.27
C LYS A 102 -17.11 -2.01 13.70
N LEU A 103 -16.07 -1.37 14.23
CA LEU A 103 -14.70 -1.77 13.94
C LEU A 103 -14.46 -3.17 14.53
N GLU A 104 -14.50 -4.20 13.68
CA GLU A 104 -14.17 -5.56 14.09
C GLU A 104 -12.67 -5.81 13.92
N LEU A 105 -11.93 -5.72 15.04
CA LEU A 105 -10.53 -6.12 15.08
C LEU A 105 -10.45 -7.65 15.16
N THR A 106 -10.44 -8.31 14.01
CA THR A 106 -10.24 -9.77 13.95
C THR A 106 -8.85 -10.16 14.50
N LYS A 107 -8.67 -11.42 14.89
CA LYS A 107 -7.38 -11.91 15.40
C LYS A 107 -6.28 -11.74 14.35
N GLU A 108 -6.63 -11.95 13.09
CA GLU A 108 -5.77 -11.79 11.93
C GLU A 108 -5.35 -10.32 11.78
N THR A 109 -6.32 -9.39 11.85
CA THR A 109 -6.06 -7.93 11.81
C THR A 109 -5.14 -7.49 12.95
N ILE A 110 -5.33 -8.02 14.15
CA ILE A 110 -4.44 -7.74 15.29
C ILE A 110 -3.03 -8.30 15.03
N ALA A 111 -2.92 -9.52 14.51
CA ALA A 111 -1.64 -10.14 14.20
C ALA A 111 -0.85 -9.34 13.13
N GLU A 112 -1.54 -8.73 12.16
CA GLU A 112 -0.93 -7.87 11.15
C GLU A 112 -0.47 -6.51 11.70
N ILE A 113 -1.27 -5.87 12.55
CA ILE A 113 -1.01 -4.50 13.03
C ILE A 113 -0.04 -4.49 14.23
N LYS A 114 -0.09 -5.51 15.09
CA LYS A 114 0.67 -5.55 16.35
C LYS A 114 2.18 -5.40 16.16
N PRO A 115 2.87 -6.11 15.24
CA PRO A 115 4.30 -5.96 15.05
C PRO A 115 4.71 -4.52 14.68
N ARG A 116 3.91 -3.85 13.84
CA ARG A 116 4.14 -2.45 13.46
C ARG A 116 3.93 -1.50 14.64
N GLY A 117 2.88 -1.73 15.42
CA GLY A 117 2.63 -0.96 16.65
C GLY A 117 3.77 -1.09 17.66
N ILE A 118 4.29 -2.30 17.84
CA ILE A 118 5.45 -2.56 18.71
C ILE A 118 6.70 -1.87 18.18
N ALA A 119 6.99 -1.96 16.89
CA ALA A 119 8.15 -1.31 16.28
C ALA A 119 8.08 0.23 16.41
N MET A 120 6.91 0.82 16.17
CA MET A 120 6.67 2.25 16.34
C MET A 120 6.91 2.67 17.80
N LEU A 121 6.33 1.94 18.77
CA LEU A 121 6.54 2.21 20.19
C LEU A 121 8.01 2.05 20.59
N ALA A 122 8.70 1.03 20.07
CA ALA A 122 10.11 0.78 20.34
C ALA A 122 10.97 1.98 19.92
N LYS A 123 10.74 2.55 18.72
CA LYS A 123 11.44 3.76 18.26
C LYS A 123 11.26 4.93 19.22
N THR A 124 10.05 5.15 19.72
CA THR A 124 9.77 6.18 20.73
C THR A 124 10.54 5.91 22.01
N MET A 125 10.49 4.67 22.51
CA MET A 125 11.21 4.26 23.72
C MET A 125 12.72 4.45 23.60
N TYR A 126 13.30 4.20 22.41
CA TYR A 126 14.73 4.33 22.17
C TYR A 126 15.25 5.77 22.24
N ARG A 127 14.36 6.74 22.13
CA ARG A 127 14.70 8.16 22.18
C ARG A 127 14.35 8.81 23.52
N LEU A 128 13.72 8.10 24.45
CA LEU A 128 13.42 8.67 25.77
C LEU A 128 14.71 9.07 26.51
N PRO A 129 14.70 10.21 27.24
CA PRO A 129 15.73 10.52 28.22
C PRO A 129 15.94 9.36 29.21
N LYS A 130 17.18 9.13 29.64
CA LYS A 130 17.56 7.93 30.42
C LYS A 130 16.75 7.74 31.70
N ASP A 131 16.46 8.83 32.40
CA ASP A 131 15.66 8.85 33.62
C ASP A 131 14.20 8.47 33.34
N LYS A 132 13.58 9.06 32.29
CA LYS A 132 12.22 8.72 31.87
C LYS A 132 12.13 7.28 31.38
N LEU A 133 13.12 6.81 30.62
CA LEU A 133 13.22 5.43 30.16
C LEU A 133 13.28 4.45 31.35
N ALA A 134 14.10 4.74 32.37
CA ALA A 134 14.19 3.90 33.56
C ALA A 134 12.85 3.83 34.32
N ILE A 135 12.15 4.96 34.45
CA ILE A 135 10.80 5.00 35.04
C ILE A 135 9.82 4.15 34.22
N SER A 136 9.81 4.30 32.90
CA SER A 136 8.94 3.52 32.02
C SER A 136 9.20 2.01 32.11
N ILE A 137 10.47 1.59 32.15
CA ILE A 137 10.84 0.18 32.32
C ILE A 137 10.42 -0.33 33.69
N LYS A 138 10.64 0.43 34.76
CA LYS A 138 10.26 0.03 36.13
C LYS A 138 8.75 -0.11 36.29
N ASN A 139 7.96 0.74 35.63
CA ASN A 139 6.51 0.63 35.61
C ASN A 139 6.05 -0.62 34.85
N ALA A 140 6.71 -0.96 33.74
CA ALA A 140 6.38 -2.17 32.98
C ALA A 140 6.84 -3.47 33.66
N ILE A 141 7.98 -3.42 34.37
CA ILE A 141 8.60 -4.56 35.05
C ILE A 141 9.00 -4.13 36.48
N PRO A 142 8.05 -4.09 37.44
CA PRO A 142 8.30 -3.62 38.80
C PRO A 142 9.38 -4.42 39.56
N THR A 143 9.56 -5.68 39.19
CA THR A 143 10.51 -6.61 39.80
C THR A 143 11.94 -6.47 39.29
N MET A 144 12.19 -5.61 38.28
CA MET A 144 13.54 -5.42 37.72
C MET A 144 14.49 -4.84 38.77
N ASP A 145 15.66 -5.46 38.90
CA ASP A 145 16.74 -5.02 39.78
C ASP A 145 17.60 -3.92 39.11
N ASN A 146 18.49 -3.32 39.89
CA ASN A 146 19.31 -2.20 39.40
C ASN A 146 20.28 -2.63 38.27
N LYS A 147 20.78 -3.86 38.33
CA LYS A 147 21.70 -4.39 37.31
C LYS A 147 20.96 -4.59 35.98
N GLY A 148 19.82 -5.27 35.99
CA GLY A 148 18.98 -5.46 34.81
C GLY A 148 18.48 -4.14 34.23
N MET A 149 18.17 -3.16 35.07
CA MET A 149 17.82 -1.80 34.61
C MET A 149 18.97 -1.15 33.83
N ALA A 150 20.20 -1.20 34.37
CA ALA A 150 21.37 -0.63 33.71
C ALA A 150 21.66 -1.31 32.35
N GLU A 151 21.57 -2.64 32.30
CA GLU A 151 21.74 -3.43 31.07
C GLU A 151 20.67 -3.09 30.03
N MET A 152 19.41 -2.95 30.44
CA MET A 152 18.31 -2.60 29.53
C MET A 152 18.48 -1.18 28.96
N VAL A 153 18.88 -0.22 29.78
CA VAL A 153 19.15 1.16 29.33
C VAL A 153 20.30 1.19 28.32
N GLN A 154 21.37 0.41 28.56
CA GLN A 154 22.48 0.27 27.60
C GLN A 154 22.03 -0.40 26.30
N TYR A 155 21.23 -1.46 26.38
CA TYR A 155 20.67 -2.13 25.21
C TYR A 155 19.85 -1.17 24.35
N VAL A 156 18.97 -0.39 24.97
CA VAL A 156 18.16 0.62 24.27
C VAL A 156 19.03 1.68 23.57
N GLN A 157 20.08 2.18 24.23
CA GLN A 157 21.01 3.14 23.62
C GLN A 157 21.79 2.54 22.45
N LYS A 158 22.13 1.26 22.54
CA LYS A 158 22.77 0.54 21.42
C LYS A 158 21.81 0.43 20.24
N MET A 159 20.57 -0.02 20.47
CA MET A 159 19.55 -0.14 19.42
C MET A 159 19.29 1.19 18.71
N ARG A 160 19.26 2.30 19.47
CA ARG A 160 19.15 3.65 18.92
C ARG A 160 20.28 3.98 17.94
N LYS A 161 21.54 3.71 18.31
CA LYS A 161 22.71 4.03 17.49
C LYS A 161 22.84 3.15 16.24
N GLU A 162 22.29 1.95 16.29
CA GLU A 162 22.37 0.98 15.18
C GLU A 162 21.26 1.18 14.14
N ASP A 163 20.17 1.87 14.49
CA ASP A 163 19.05 2.12 13.57
C ASP A 163 19.20 3.47 12.85
N PRO A 164 19.53 3.49 11.55
CA PRO A 164 19.67 4.74 10.78
C PRO A 164 18.35 5.49 10.57
N MET A 165 17.21 4.87 10.91
CA MET A 165 15.89 5.47 10.86
C MET A 165 15.44 6.04 12.21
N ILE A 166 16.34 6.17 13.19
CA ILE A 166 16.06 6.80 14.48
C ILE A 166 16.99 7.99 14.66
N LEU A 167 16.45 9.11 15.15
CA LEU A 167 17.28 10.27 15.46
C LEU A 167 18.17 10.03 16.70
N ASP A 168 19.43 10.46 16.59
CA ASP A 168 20.38 10.48 17.71
C ASP A 168 20.02 11.47 18.83
N GLN A 169 19.10 12.40 18.59
CA GLN A 169 18.61 13.38 19.57
C GLN A 169 17.50 12.82 20.45
N GLU A 170 17.65 12.88 21.78
CA GLU A 170 16.59 12.49 22.73
C GLU A 170 15.27 13.19 22.40
N LEU A 171 14.15 12.55 22.76
CA LEU A 171 12.84 13.16 22.61
C LEU A 171 12.78 14.44 23.47
N PRO A 172 12.28 15.55 22.91
CA PRO A 172 12.08 16.77 23.67
C PRO A 172 11.02 16.55 24.76
N ASP A 173 11.00 17.41 25.79
CA ASP A 173 10.07 17.28 26.91
C ASP A 173 8.59 17.34 26.49
N GLY A 174 8.27 18.08 25.42
CA GLY A 174 6.93 18.14 24.81
C GLY A 174 6.60 16.96 23.86
N GLY A 175 7.55 16.05 23.63
CA GLY A 175 7.41 14.95 22.68
C GLY A 175 7.49 15.38 21.20
N GLU A 176 7.31 14.40 20.32
CA GLU A 176 7.19 14.59 18.87
C GLU A 176 5.89 13.95 18.39
N LEU A 177 5.39 14.43 17.25
CA LEU A 177 4.19 13.90 16.62
C LEU A 177 4.53 12.69 15.76
N HIS A 178 3.79 11.61 15.97
CA HIS A 178 3.78 10.47 15.06
C HIS A 178 2.66 10.66 14.04
N VAL A 179 3.02 11.07 12.83
CA VAL A 179 2.05 11.32 11.76
C VAL A 179 1.63 9.99 11.14
N MET A 180 0.36 9.65 11.32
CA MET A 180 -0.26 8.52 10.65
C MET A 180 -0.66 8.93 9.24
N ARG A 181 -0.07 8.27 8.24
CA ARG A 181 -0.27 8.62 6.82
C ARG A 181 -1.17 7.61 6.15
N ASN A 182 -2.38 8.02 5.80
CA ASN A 182 -3.16 7.32 4.81
C ASN A 182 -2.94 7.96 3.44
N GLY A 183 -3.00 7.15 2.38
CA GLY A 183 -3.25 7.68 1.04
C GLY A 183 -4.72 8.11 0.94
N ALA A 184 -5.36 7.85 -0.20
CA ALA A 184 -6.80 8.01 -0.30
C ALA A 184 -7.59 7.03 0.59
N ASN A 185 -8.71 7.48 1.16
CA ASN A 185 -9.76 6.57 1.62
C ASN A 185 -10.49 5.96 0.41
N LEU A 186 -11.48 5.09 0.65
CA LEU A 186 -12.19 4.37 -0.42
C LEU A 186 -12.84 5.34 -1.42
N GLU A 187 -13.56 6.33 -0.91
CA GLU A 187 -14.29 7.33 -1.69
C GLU A 187 -13.35 8.13 -2.59
N LEU A 188 -12.27 8.67 -2.03
CA LEU A 188 -11.29 9.42 -2.79
C LEU A 188 -10.55 8.54 -3.79
N ALA A 189 -10.31 7.26 -3.49
CA ALA A 189 -9.65 6.37 -4.42
C ALA A 189 -10.54 5.96 -5.59
N LEU A 190 -11.84 5.72 -5.35
CA LEU A 190 -12.81 5.50 -6.42
C LEU A 190 -12.94 6.76 -7.29
N TYR A 191 -12.99 7.94 -6.66
CA TYR A 191 -13.01 9.23 -7.37
C TYR A 191 -11.80 9.38 -8.29
N ILE A 192 -10.59 9.15 -7.75
CA ILE A 192 -9.35 9.23 -8.52
C ILE A 192 -9.33 8.15 -9.62
N GLY A 193 -9.67 6.90 -9.29
CA GLY A 193 -9.66 5.79 -10.26
C GLY A 193 -10.60 6.03 -11.44
N GLN A 194 -11.81 6.54 -11.20
CA GLN A 194 -12.75 6.93 -12.25
C GLN A 194 -12.23 8.11 -13.08
N LEU A 195 -11.63 9.10 -12.42
CA LEU A 195 -11.08 10.28 -13.08
C LEU A 195 -9.87 9.96 -13.97
N THR A 196 -9.04 9.00 -13.58
CA THR A 196 -7.78 8.65 -14.26
C THR A 196 -7.90 7.40 -15.13
N GLY A 197 -9.04 6.70 -15.12
CA GLY A 197 -9.16 5.39 -15.75
C GLY A 197 -8.27 4.33 -15.10
N SER A 198 -7.94 4.48 -13.82
CA SER A 198 -7.09 3.53 -13.09
C SER A 198 -7.93 2.52 -12.30
N TYR A 199 -7.34 1.37 -12.01
CA TYR A 199 -7.92 0.37 -11.12
C TYR A 199 -7.29 0.41 -9.72
N LEU A 200 -7.98 -0.22 -8.77
CA LEU A 200 -7.56 -0.22 -7.37
C LEU A 200 -6.82 -1.50 -7.03
N TYR A 201 -5.79 -1.42 -6.19
CA TYR A 201 -5.16 -2.60 -5.62
C TYR A 201 -4.80 -2.40 -4.16
N THR A 202 -4.73 -3.50 -3.41
CA THR A 202 -4.37 -3.52 -2.00
C THR A 202 -3.83 -4.88 -1.59
N ASP A 203 -2.92 -4.90 -0.62
CA ASP A 203 -2.46 -6.10 0.07
C ASP A 203 -3.08 -6.22 1.48
N ARG A 204 -4.01 -5.33 1.82
CA ARG A 204 -4.69 -5.29 3.13
C ARG A 204 -6.13 -5.79 3.04
N ARG A 205 -6.45 -6.78 3.87
CA ARG A 205 -7.73 -7.48 3.87
C ARG A 205 -8.92 -6.59 4.22
N GLU A 206 -8.78 -5.66 5.17
CA GLU A 206 -9.88 -4.75 5.52
C GLU A 206 -10.24 -3.80 4.38
N GLN A 207 -9.22 -3.31 3.67
CA GLN A 207 -9.44 -2.48 2.49
C GLN A 207 -10.06 -3.26 1.34
N TRP A 208 -9.67 -4.52 1.21
CA TRP A 208 -10.27 -5.38 0.22
C TRP A 208 -11.76 -5.56 0.49
N ARG A 209 -12.15 -5.77 1.75
CA ARG A 209 -13.57 -5.82 2.15
C ARG A 209 -14.30 -4.51 1.85
N GLU A 210 -13.68 -3.36 2.12
CA GLU A 210 -14.21 -2.04 1.76
C GLU A 210 -14.47 -1.93 0.26
N ILE A 211 -13.48 -2.27 -0.58
CA ILE A 211 -13.62 -2.24 -2.04
C ILE A 211 -14.75 -3.17 -2.48
N LEU A 212 -14.77 -4.41 -2.01
CA LEU A 212 -15.80 -5.39 -2.35
C LEU A 212 -17.22 -4.93 -1.97
N SER A 213 -17.37 -4.13 -0.91
CA SER A 213 -18.67 -3.58 -0.51
C SER A 213 -19.27 -2.59 -1.53
N THR A 214 -18.45 -2.11 -2.47
CA THR A 214 -18.85 -1.16 -3.54
C THR A 214 -19.06 -1.84 -4.89
N LYS A 215 -18.97 -3.17 -4.93
CA LYS A 215 -19.19 -3.98 -6.13
C LYS A 215 -20.63 -3.79 -6.65
N GLN A 216 -20.76 -3.36 -7.90
CA GLN A 216 -22.04 -3.28 -8.60
C GLN A 216 -22.23 -4.54 -9.48
N ALA A 217 -23.32 -5.26 -9.29
CA ALA A 217 -23.66 -6.44 -10.09
C ALA A 217 -25.17 -6.56 -10.30
N GLN A 218 -25.60 -6.89 -11.52
CA GLN A 218 -26.92 -7.46 -11.77
C GLN A 218 -26.86 -8.99 -11.64
N SER A 219 -27.96 -9.60 -11.23
CA SER A 219 -28.10 -10.99 -10.80
C SER A 219 -27.74 -12.07 -11.84
N SER A 220 -27.50 -11.69 -13.11
CA SER A 220 -27.08 -12.61 -14.19
C SER A 220 -25.80 -12.19 -14.92
N GLU A 221 -25.39 -10.91 -14.89
CA GLU A 221 -24.23 -10.40 -15.63
C GLU A 221 -22.92 -10.44 -14.82
N GLY A 222 -23.02 -10.56 -13.49
CA GLY A 222 -21.89 -10.52 -12.56
C GLY A 222 -20.84 -11.62 -12.72
N GLU A 223 -21.04 -12.57 -13.63
CA GLU A 223 -20.17 -13.74 -13.86
C GLU A 223 -19.44 -13.76 -15.20
N VAL A 224 -19.61 -12.76 -16.07
CA VAL A 224 -19.04 -12.79 -17.43
C VAL A 224 -17.51 -12.92 -17.42
N TRP A 225 -16.85 -12.27 -16.46
CA TRP A 225 -15.41 -12.36 -16.22
C TRP A 225 -14.99 -13.47 -15.25
N SER A 226 -15.93 -14.30 -14.80
CA SER A 226 -15.64 -15.38 -13.86
C SER A 226 -14.64 -16.42 -14.38
N PRO A 227 -14.59 -16.79 -15.68
CA PRO A 227 -13.56 -17.70 -16.16
C PRO A 227 -12.15 -17.15 -15.90
N LEU A 228 -11.93 -15.87 -16.22
CA LEU A 228 -10.66 -15.20 -16.02
C LEU A 228 -10.32 -15.01 -14.54
N THR A 229 -11.26 -14.51 -13.73
CA THR A 229 -10.99 -14.25 -12.30
C THR A 229 -10.78 -15.55 -11.52
N LYS A 230 -11.50 -16.63 -11.83
CA LYS A 230 -11.24 -17.97 -11.27
C LYS A 230 -9.89 -18.52 -11.71
N SER A 231 -9.48 -18.28 -12.95
CA SER A 231 -8.15 -18.68 -13.44
C SER A 231 -7.06 -17.97 -12.63
N PHE A 232 -7.14 -16.65 -12.43
CA PHE A 232 -6.20 -15.92 -11.56
C PHE A 232 -6.18 -16.45 -10.12
N GLN A 233 -7.34 -16.74 -9.53
CA GLN A 233 -7.44 -17.30 -8.18
C GLN A 233 -6.82 -18.70 -8.05
N SER A 234 -6.74 -19.45 -9.14
CA SER A 234 -6.13 -20.79 -9.13
C SER A 234 -4.60 -20.78 -9.15
N LEU A 235 -3.98 -19.61 -9.40
CA LEU A 235 -2.54 -19.46 -9.61
C LEU A 235 -1.83 -18.86 -8.38
N GLU A 236 -0.56 -19.23 -8.22
CA GLU A 236 0.31 -18.76 -7.14
C GLU A 236 1.38 -17.81 -7.71
N PHE A 237 1.24 -16.52 -7.40
CA PHE A 237 2.14 -15.47 -7.87
C PHE A 237 3.25 -15.19 -6.85
N ASN A 238 4.42 -14.81 -7.36
CA ASN A 238 5.53 -14.38 -6.53
C ASN A 238 5.56 -12.86 -6.41
N PHE A 239 5.96 -12.35 -5.25
CA PHE A 239 6.03 -10.93 -4.95
C PHE A 239 7.34 -10.63 -4.24
N LEU A 240 7.99 -9.55 -4.66
CA LEU A 240 9.15 -9.00 -3.96
C LEU A 240 8.71 -8.47 -2.59
N ASN A 241 9.45 -8.80 -1.53
CA ASN A 241 9.08 -8.42 -0.17
C ASN A 241 10.26 -8.07 0.72
N ASN A 242 10.16 -6.93 1.40
CA ASN A 242 11.23 -6.34 2.20
C ASN A 242 12.54 -6.18 1.40
N ILE A 243 12.41 -5.86 0.12
CA ILE A 243 13.54 -5.67 -0.79
C ILE A 243 13.80 -4.18 -0.99
N ASP A 244 15.06 -3.81 -1.20
CA ASP A 244 15.44 -2.46 -1.62
C ASP A 244 14.71 -2.11 -2.94
N PRO A 245 13.92 -1.02 -2.97
CA PRO A 245 13.25 -0.58 -4.19
C PRO A 245 14.19 -0.40 -5.39
N LYS A 246 15.48 -0.13 -5.19
CA LYS A 246 16.46 -0.07 -6.30
C LYS A 246 16.61 -1.41 -7.03
N PHE A 247 16.49 -2.53 -6.32
CA PHE A 247 16.55 -3.85 -6.95
C PHE A 247 15.30 -4.10 -7.81
N ALA A 248 14.11 -3.84 -7.25
CA ALA A 248 12.86 -3.98 -7.98
C ALA A 248 12.79 -3.04 -9.21
N PHE A 249 13.35 -1.83 -9.08
CA PHE A 249 13.49 -0.88 -10.18
C PHE A 249 14.36 -1.45 -11.31
N ARG A 250 15.55 -1.96 -10.97
CA ARG A 250 16.45 -2.59 -11.95
C ARG A 250 15.79 -3.74 -12.72
N LEU A 251 15.09 -4.64 -12.02
CA LEU A 251 14.38 -5.75 -12.69
C LEU A 251 13.40 -5.23 -13.75
N LYS A 252 12.75 -4.11 -13.46
CA LYS A 252 11.83 -3.47 -14.41
C LYS A 252 12.57 -2.83 -15.58
N GLU A 253 13.68 -2.14 -15.34
CA GLU A 253 14.56 -1.62 -16.41
C GLU A 253 15.09 -2.73 -17.33
N GLU A 254 15.41 -3.90 -16.77
CA GLU A 254 15.86 -5.08 -17.52
C GLU A 254 14.73 -5.80 -18.28
N GLY A 255 13.48 -5.33 -18.17
CA GLY A 255 12.33 -5.94 -18.84
C GLY A 255 11.87 -7.27 -18.22
N ARG A 256 12.24 -7.57 -16.97
CA ARG A 256 11.76 -8.77 -16.28
C ARG A 256 10.25 -8.77 -16.18
N LEU A 257 9.62 -9.89 -16.49
CA LEU A 257 8.15 -10.04 -16.58
C LEU A 257 7.45 -9.12 -17.61
N GLU A 258 8.17 -8.59 -18.60
CA GLU A 258 7.53 -7.71 -19.61
C GLU A 258 6.46 -8.43 -20.42
N GLY A 259 6.69 -9.70 -20.82
CA GLY A 259 5.66 -10.50 -21.51
C GLY A 259 4.37 -10.63 -20.70
N PHE A 260 4.50 -10.88 -19.40
CA PHE A 260 3.34 -10.95 -18.51
C PHE A 260 2.65 -9.59 -18.34
N ARG A 261 3.41 -8.48 -18.24
CA ARG A 261 2.81 -7.13 -18.24
C ARG A 261 2.06 -6.83 -19.52
N GLN A 262 2.59 -7.22 -20.69
CA GLN A 262 1.88 -7.07 -21.97
C GLN A 262 0.56 -7.84 -21.97
N PHE A 263 0.54 -9.05 -21.42
CA PHE A 263 -0.70 -9.80 -21.21
C PHE A 263 -1.68 -9.04 -20.29
N LEU A 264 -1.21 -8.49 -19.16
CA LEU A 264 -2.06 -7.73 -18.25
C LEU A 264 -2.62 -6.44 -18.89
N ARG A 265 -1.83 -5.75 -19.74
CA ARG A 265 -2.33 -4.62 -20.55
C ARG A 265 -3.45 -5.05 -21.50
N LYS A 266 -3.30 -6.21 -22.15
CA LYS A 266 -4.31 -6.79 -23.04
C LYS A 266 -5.60 -7.12 -22.28
N VAL A 267 -5.48 -7.67 -21.06
CA VAL A 267 -6.62 -7.89 -20.16
C VAL A 267 -7.30 -6.56 -19.83
N TRP A 268 -6.53 -5.56 -19.43
CA TRP A 268 -7.06 -4.22 -19.09
C TRP A 268 -7.83 -3.59 -20.25
N VAL A 269 -7.24 -3.52 -21.45
CA VAL A 269 -7.89 -2.98 -22.65
C VAL A 269 -9.17 -3.76 -22.99
N GLY A 270 -9.15 -5.08 -22.79
CA GLY A 270 -10.32 -5.93 -23.00
C GLY A 270 -11.48 -5.64 -22.05
N ILE A 271 -11.18 -5.30 -20.79
CA ILE A 271 -12.18 -4.93 -19.78
C ILE A 271 -12.71 -3.52 -20.05
N GLU A 272 -11.82 -2.57 -20.37
CA GLU A 272 -12.18 -1.15 -20.57
C GLU A 272 -12.99 -0.92 -21.85
N GLY A 273 -12.83 -1.77 -22.88
CA GLY A 273 -13.48 -1.63 -24.18
C GLY A 273 -15.00 -1.75 -24.20
N ASN A 274 -15.66 -1.95 -23.04
CA ASN A 274 -17.10 -2.14 -22.89
C ASN A 274 -17.71 -3.12 -23.92
N PRO A 275 -17.16 -4.36 -24.04
CA PRO A 275 -17.69 -5.34 -24.97
C PRO A 275 -19.14 -5.70 -24.63
N SER A 276 -19.89 -6.14 -25.65
CA SER A 276 -21.19 -6.79 -25.39
C SER A 276 -21.00 -8.04 -24.53
N TYR A 277 -22.05 -8.53 -23.88
CA TYR A 277 -21.98 -9.69 -22.99
C TYR A 277 -21.34 -10.92 -23.68
N GLU A 278 -21.74 -11.22 -24.92
CA GLU A 278 -21.22 -12.37 -25.67
C GLU A 278 -19.73 -12.21 -26.03
N GLU A 279 -19.31 -10.99 -26.41
CA GLU A 279 -17.91 -10.67 -26.67
C GLU A 279 -17.07 -10.75 -25.41
N ALA A 280 -17.59 -10.24 -24.29
CA ALA A 280 -16.96 -10.30 -22.98
C ALA A 280 -16.75 -11.74 -22.52
N GLU A 281 -17.75 -12.61 -22.69
CA GLU A 281 -17.66 -14.03 -22.30
C GLU A 281 -16.59 -14.76 -23.12
N LYS A 282 -16.59 -14.59 -24.45
CA LYS A 282 -15.58 -15.17 -25.35
C LYS A 282 -14.18 -14.66 -25.01
N LEU A 283 -14.06 -13.36 -24.74
CA LEU A 283 -12.81 -12.71 -24.36
C LEU A 283 -12.30 -13.24 -23.02
N ALA A 284 -13.15 -13.39 -22.01
CA ALA A 284 -12.80 -13.91 -20.69
C ALA A 284 -12.27 -15.34 -20.76
N ARG A 285 -12.89 -16.21 -21.58
CA ARG A 285 -12.41 -17.59 -21.79
C ARG A 285 -11.06 -17.61 -22.48
N ARG A 286 -10.91 -16.84 -23.57
CA ARG A 286 -9.63 -16.76 -24.30
C ARG A 286 -8.50 -16.21 -23.43
N LEU A 287 -8.74 -15.14 -22.68
CA LEU A 287 -7.73 -14.58 -21.76
C LEU A 287 -7.41 -15.54 -20.60
N SER A 288 -8.38 -16.34 -20.16
CA SER A 288 -8.16 -17.38 -19.14
C SER A 288 -7.22 -18.48 -19.62
N GLU A 289 -7.31 -18.89 -20.89
CA GLU A 289 -6.41 -19.86 -21.51
C GLU A 289 -5.00 -19.26 -21.70
N GLU A 290 -4.92 -18.04 -22.26
CA GLU A 290 -3.67 -17.31 -22.47
C GLU A 290 -2.93 -17.02 -21.15
N LEU A 291 -3.67 -16.76 -20.06
CA LEU A 291 -3.09 -16.59 -18.72
C LEU A 291 -2.27 -17.80 -18.29
N GLN A 292 -2.72 -19.03 -18.57
CA GLN A 292 -2.01 -20.24 -18.15
C GLN A 292 -0.67 -20.37 -18.87
N GLU A 293 -0.63 -20.02 -20.16
CA GLU A 293 0.59 -20.01 -20.96
C GLU A 293 1.58 -18.94 -20.46
N GLU A 294 1.11 -17.70 -20.30
CA GLU A 294 1.93 -16.57 -19.85
C GLU A 294 2.42 -16.74 -18.40
N TYR A 295 1.60 -17.36 -17.55
CA TYR A 295 2.01 -17.73 -16.20
C TYR A 295 3.10 -18.81 -16.20
N GLY A 296 3.08 -19.76 -17.14
CA GLY A 296 4.16 -20.72 -17.35
C GLY A 296 5.51 -20.03 -17.60
N LYS A 297 5.54 -19.08 -18.53
CA LYS A 297 6.73 -18.24 -18.85
C LYS A 297 7.19 -17.43 -17.64
N THR A 298 6.24 -16.92 -16.85
CA THR A 298 6.50 -16.14 -15.64
C THR A 298 7.27 -16.93 -14.57
N LYS A 299 7.02 -18.25 -14.43
CA LYS A 299 7.77 -19.09 -13.48
C LYS A 299 9.25 -19.20 -13.83
N GLU A 300 9.59 -19.25 -15.10
CA GLU A 300 10.98 -19.31 -15.56
C GLU A 300 11.70 -17.99 -15.27
N GLU A 301 11.04 -16.86 -15.55
CA GLU A 301 11.57 -15.53 -15.20
C GLU A 301 11.78 -15.38 -13.69
N TRP A 302 10.83 -15.84 -12.86
CA TRP A 302 10.99 -15.83 -11.41
C TRP A 302 12.17 -16.68 -10.93
N THR A 303 12.48 -17.78 -11.62
CA THR A 303 13.67 -18.59 -11.30
C THR A 303 14.97 -17.80 -11.56
N LYS A 304 14.98 -16.90 -12.55
CA LYS A 304 16.12 -16.00 -12.80
C LYS A 304 16.19 -14.91 -11.74
N ILE A 305 15.04 -14.31 -11.40
CA ILE A 305 14.92 -13.31 -10.33
C ILE A 305 15.39 -13.88 -8.98
N ASP A 306 15.01 -15.13 -8.62
CA ASP A 306 15.45 -15.82 -7.41
C ASP A 306 17.00 -15.86 -7.33
N LYS A 307 17.67 -16.20 -8.44
CA LYS A 307 19.13 -16.28 -8.51
C LYS A 307 19.80 -14.90 -8.40
N GLU A 308 19.22 -13.89 -9.02
CA GLU A 308 19.71 -12.51 -8.95
C GLU A 308 19.52 -11.91 -7.56
N LEU A 309 18.39 -12.18 -6.92
CA LEU A 309 18.11 -11.75 -5.56
C LEU A 309 19.12 -12.35 -4.58
N LEU A 310 19.42 -13.65 -4.69
CA LEU A 310 20.43 -14.30 -3.85
C LEU A 310 21.80 -13.62 -3.98
N LYS A 311 22.23 -13.28 -5.20
CA LYS A 311 23.48 -12.55 -5.45
C LYS A 311 23.44 -11.15 -4.85
N TRP A 312 22.31 -10.46 -4.99
CA TRP A 312 22.12 -9.12 -4.46
C TRP A 312 22.21 -9.09 -2.92
N VAL A 313 21.53 -10.02 -2.26
CA VAL A 313 21.47 -10.12 -0.80
C VAL A 313 22.83 -10.42 -0.19
N THR A 314 23.52 -11.43 -0.73
CA THR A 314 24.87 -11.81 -0.29
C THR A 314 25.90 -10.70 -0.46
N GLY A 315 25.75 -9.85 -1.49
CA GLY A 315 26.61 -8.68 -1.70
C GLY A 315 26.25 -7.43 -0.89
N SER A 316 25.02 -7.33 -0.37
CA SER A 316 24.51 -6.13 0.33
C SER A 316 24.30 -6.30 1.84
N GLY A 317 24.41 -7.52 2.37
CA GLY A 317 24.22 -7.81 3.80
C GLY A 317 22.79 -7.55 4.31
N GLY A 318 21.82 -7.40 3.41
CA GLY A 318 20.41 -7.16 3.74
C GLY A 318 19.61 -8.45 3.93
N ILE A 319 18.39 -8.34 4.45
CA ILE A 319 17.42 -9.45 4.46
C ILE A 319 16.40 -9.18 3.37
N ALA A 320 16.18 -10.15 2.48
CA ALA A 320 15.13 -10.08 1.48
C ALA A 320 14.37 -11.40 1.36
N ALA A 321 13.11 -11.30 0.97
CA ALA A 321 12.27 -12.46 0.76
C ALA A 321 11.45 -12.32 -0.53
N ILE A 322 11.15 -13.48 -1.11
CA ILE A 322 10.07 -13.61 -2.09
C ILE A 322 8.90 -14.24 -1.35
N LEU A 323 7.74 -13.60 -1.49
CA LEU A 323 6.46 -14.13 -1.03
C LEU A 323 5.78 -14.80 -2.19
N SER A 324 5.23 -15.98 -1.95
CA SER A 324 4.25 -16.58 -2.86
C SER A 324 2.84 -16.33 -2.30
N GLY A 325 1.87 -16.09 -3.17
CA GLY A 325 0.52 -15.74 -2.77
C GLY A 325 -0.45 -15.61 -3.94
N GLY A 326 -1.70 -15.28 -3.65
CA GLY A 326 -2.74 -15.07 -4.66
C GLY A 326 -2.73 -13.66 -5.23
N MET A 327 -3.08 -13.53 -6.51
CA MET A 327 -3.46 -12.26 -7.12
C MET A 327 -4.96 -12.31 -7.41
N ASN A 328 -5.77 -11.88 -6.44
CA ASN A 328 -7.22 -12.03 -6.48
C ASN A 328 -7.84 -10.87 -7.25
N TRP A 329 -8.20 -11.12 -8.51
CA TRP A 329 -8.88 -10.16 -9.36
C TRP A 329 -10.39 -10.18 -9.13
N GLN A 330 -11.00 -9.01 -9.19
CA GLN A 330 -12.45 -8.85 -9.26
C GLN A 330 -12.80 -7.86 -10.36
N ILE A 331 -13.66 -8.32 -11.27
CA ILE A 331 -14.14 -7.55 -12.42
C ILE A 331 -15.68 -7.63 -12.42
N PRO A 332 -16.36 -6.79 -11.64
CA PRO A 332 -17.82 -6.74 -11.64
C PRO A 332 -18.34 -6.23 -12.98
N ALA A 333 -19.49 -6.73 -13.43
CA ALA A 333 -20.10 -6.32 -14.70
C ALA A 333 -20.29 -4.79 -14.81
N LEU A 334 -20.67 -4.14 -13.71
CA LEU A 334 -20.85 -2.70 -13.63
C LEU A 334 -19.70 -2.01 -12.88
N GLY A 335 -18.59 -2.71 -12.61
CA GLY A 335 -17.46 -2.19 -11.86
C GLY A 335 -17.74 -1.92 -10.36
N PHE A 336 -16.85 -1.12 -9.77
CA PHE A 336 -16.89 -0.63 -8.40
C PHE A 336 -17.28 0.84 -8.40
N CYS A 337 -18.27 1.18 -7.59
CA CYS A 337 -18.77 2.55 -7.51
C CYS A 337 -19.49 2.82 -6.20
N ILE A 338 -19.33 4.05 -5.72
CA ILE A 338 -20.23 4.67 -4.74
C ILE A 338 -21.02 5.71 -5.53
N THR A 339 -22.35 5.58 -5.58
CA THR A 339 -23.21 6.47 -6.39
C THR A 339 -22.96 7.95 -6.12
N ALA A 340 -22.67 8.31 -4.86
CA ALA A 340 -22.35 9.68 -4.48
C ALA A 340 -21.03 10.18 -5.09
N VAL A 341 -20.04 9.30 -5.30
CA VAL A 341 -18.77 9.62 -5.98
C VAL A 341 -19.01 9.86 -7.48
N GLY A 342 -19.86 9.06 -8.13
CA GLY A 342 -20.23 9.28 -9.54
C GLY A 342 -20.90 10.66 -9.74
N LYS A 343 -21.88 11.00 -8.90
CA LYS A 343 -22.52 12.32 -8.90
C LYS A 343 -21.54 13.47 -8.64
N LEU A 344 -20.55 13.23 -7.79
CA LEU A 344 -19.52 14.20 -7.46
C LEU A 344 -18.64 14.50 -8.68
N LEU A 345 -18.26 13.49 -9.45
CA LEU A 345 -17.50 13.67 -10.69
C LEU A 345 -18.32 14.39 -11.76
N GLU A 346 -19.58 14.00 -11.96
CA GLU A 346 -20.51 14.66 -12.90
C GLU A 346 -20.67 16.15 -12.57
N ALA A 347 -20.80 16.50 -11.29
CA ALA A 347 -20.96 17.89 -10.86
C ALA A 347 -19.71 18.75 -11.02
N ARG A 348 -18.52 18.14 -11.08
CA ARG A 348 -17.22 18.83 -11.04
C ARG A 348 -16.46 18.79 -12.36
N THR A 349 -16.92 17.99 -13.32
CA THR A 349 -16.21 17.79 -14.58
C THR A 349 -17.14 18.02 -15.76
N ASP A 350 -16.77 18.96 -16.64
CA ASP A 350 -17.47 19.18 -17.92
C ASP A 350 -17.18 18.08 -18.95
N ARG A 351 -16.29 17.12 -18.61
CA ARG A 351 -15.88 16.03 -19.49
C ARG A 351 -16.91 14.90 -19.42
N LYS A 352 -17.47 14.51 -20.55
CA LYS A 352 -18.36 13.32 -20.67
C LYS A 352 -17.62 11.98 -20.76
N ASN A 353 -16.28 11.98 -20.65
CA ASN A 353 -15.42 10.84 -21.02
C ASN A 353 -14.71 10.16 -19.83
N PHE A 354 -15.12 10.41 -18.59
CA PHE A 354 -14.60 9.63 -17.45
C PHE A 354 -15.27 8.25 -17.40
N THR A 355 -14.58 7.27 -16.82
CA THR A 355 -15.20 5.96 -16.62
C THR A 355 -16.30 6.10 -15.56
N ALA A 356 -17.49 5.59 -15.86
CA ALA A 356 -18.61 5.68 -14.91
C ALA A 356 -18.29 4.94 -13.61
N ASN A 357 -17.48 3.89 -13.67
CA ASN A 357 -17.13 3.01 -12.56
C ASN A 357 -15.66 2.57 -12.68
N VAL A 358 -15.05 2.19 -11.56
CA VAL A 358 -13.75 1.52 -11.60
C VAL A 358 -13.96 0.06 -12.00
N PRO A 359 -13.45 -0.43 -13.13
CA PRO A 359 -13.88 -1.73 -13.65
C PRO A 359 -13.18 -2.92 -12.97
N LEU A 360 -12.04 -2.71 -12.32
CA LEU A 360 -11.19 -3.75 -11.76
C LEU A 360 -10.71 -3.36 -10.36
N ALA A 361 -10.61 -4.36 -9.49
CA ALA A 361 -9.82 -4.26 -8.28
C ALA A 361 -9.06 -5.55 -8.00
N ILE A 362 -7.88 -5.42 -7.39
CA ILE A 362 -6.96 -6.53 -7.14
C ILE A 362 -6.59 -6.59 -5.67
N PHE A 363 -6.67 -7.79 -5.09
CA PHE A 363 -6.15 -8.09 -3.77
C PHE A 363 -4.91 -8.99 -3.86
N LEU A 364 -3.81 -8.54 -3.26
CA LEU A 364 -2.60 -9.33 -3.12
C LEU A 364 -2.72 -10.16 -1.84
N GLU A 365 -3.08 -11.43 -1.99
CA GLU A 365 -3.25 -12.35 -0.87
C GLU A 365 -1.92 -13.04 -0.54
N LEU A 366 -1.21 -12.48 0.42
CA LEU A 366 0.13 -12.92 0.79
C LEU A 366 0.06 -14.06 1.81
N GLU A 367 -0.03 -15.34 1.38
CA GLU A 367 -0.07 -16.50 2.28
C GLU A 367 1.25 -17.32 2.37
N LYS A 368 1.91 -17.17 3.53
CA LYS A 368 2.74 -18.11 4.33
C LYS A 368 3.88 -18.95 3.72
N LYS A 369 4.20 -18.92 2.43
CA LYS A 369 5.47 -19.49 1.94
C LYS A 369 6.50 -18.38 1.78
N HIS A 370 7.40 -18.29 2.76
CA HIS A 370 8.55 -17.40 2.72
C HIS A 370 9.77 -18.18 2.24
N LYS A 371 10.31 -17.84 1.07
CA LYS A 371 11.72 -18.09 0.81
C LYS A 371 12.49 -16.89 1.36
N VAL A 372 13.03 -17.05 2.57
CA VAL A 372 13.92 -16.05 3.16
C VAL A 372 15.34 -16.37 2.72
N PHE A 373 15.96 -15.42 2.02
CA PHE A 373 17.37 -15.48 1.71
C PHE A 373 18.11 -14.76 2.84
N LYS A 374 19.09 -15.45 3.45
CA LYS A 374 19.94 -14.92 4.51
C LYS A 374 21.35 -14.73 3.99
#